data_AF-A0A835I2T9-F1
#
_entry.id   AF-A0A835I2T9-F1
#
_cell.length_a   1.000
_cell.length_b   1.000
_cell.length_c   1.000
_cell.angle_alpha   90.00
_cell.angle_beta   90.00
_cell.angle_gamma   90.00
#
_symmetry.space_group_name_H-M   'P 1'
#
loop_
_entity.id
_entity.type
_entity.pdbx_description
1 polymer ?
#
loop_
_entity_poly.entity_id
_entity_poly.type
_entity_poly.pdbx_seq_one_letter_code
_entity_poly.pdbx_strand_id
1 'polypeptide(L)'
;MFPGCVPEHGEIEARFSHAETGSSLHHGGGFPGTKDFIHGGGFKSYVPFLEEIVVMEGVGHFINKERAEEISTHIYKFIKNF
;
A
#
# COMPACT_ATOMS: atom_id res chain seq x y z
N MET A 1 22.81 25.81 -6.18
CA MET A 1 23.83 25.49 -5.18
C MET A 1 23.15 25.50 -3.81
N PHE A 2 22.48 24.41 -3.43
CA PHE A 2 22.03 24.22 -2.05
C PHE A 2 23.08 23.36 -1.35
N PRO A 3 23.75 23.90 -0.32
CA PRO A 3 24.84 23.20 0.33
C PRO A 3 24.28 22.07 1.19
N GLY A 4 24.82 20.88 0.95
CA GLY A 4 25.12 19.84 1.94
C GLY A 4 24.04 19.47 2.95
N CYS A 5 23.29 18.41 2.64
CA CYS A 5 22.82 17.48 3.66
C CYS A 5 23.09 16.08 3.11
N VAL A 6 24.27 15.54 3.42
CA VAL A 6 24.58 14.13 3.21
C VAL A 6 23.81 13.36 4.28
N PRO A 7 22.99 12.36 3.93
CA PRO A 7 22.22 11.60 4.90
C PRO A 7 23.15 10.62 5.60
N GLU A 8 23.43 10.87 6.89
CA GLU A 8 23.97 9.84 7.76
C GLU A 8 22.85 8.87 8.14
N HIS A 9 23.17 7.59 8.03
CA HIS A 9 22.29 6.47 8.31
C HIS A 9 21.75 6.53 9.74
N GLY A 10 20.42 6.64 9.93
CA GLY A 10 19.84 6.29 11.24
C GLY A 10 18.61 7.03 11.77
N GLU A 11 17.78 7.71 10.97
CA GLU A 11 16.56 8.34 11.50
C GLU A 11 15.31 8.04 10.64
N ILE A 12 14.69 6.87 10.86
CA ILE A 12 13.32 6.57 10.39
C ILE A 12 12.49 5.95 11.52
N GLU A 13 12.74 6.33 12.77
CA GLU A 13 11.96 5.84 13.90
C GLU A 13 11.49 7.01 14.77
N ALA A 14 10.20 6.97 15.10
CA ALA A 14 9.55 7.69 16.19
C ALA A 14 9.31 9.19 16.04
N ARG A 15 8.35 9.55 15.17
CA ARG A 15 7.40 10.62 15.53
C ARG A 15 6.00 10.41 14.92
N PHE A 16 5.38 9.32 15.31
CA PHE A 16 3.91 9.19 15.30
C PHE A 16 3.46 8.74 16.69
N SER A 17 3.48 9.69 17.64
CA SER A 17 2.83 9.54 18.94
C SER A 17 2.36 10.90 19.41
N HIS A 18 1.18 11.28 18.91
CA HIS A 18 0.08 11.96 19.62
C HIS A 18 -0.79 12.71 18.62
N ALA A 19 -1.90 12.07 18.22
CA ALA A 19 -3.12 12.78 17.86
C ALA A 19 -4.31 11.84 18.06
N GLU A 20 -4.52 11.39 19.31
CA GLU A 20 -5.85 10.98 19.74
C GLU A 20 -6.59 12.24 20.20
N THR A 21 -7.37 12.85 19.30
CA THR A 21 -8.54 13.63 19.69
C THR A 21 -9.67 13.22 18.76
N GLY A 22 -10.71 12.65 19.36
CA GLY A 22 -11.82 12.03 18.65
C GLY A 22 -12.54 12.99 17.71
N SER A 23 -12.78 12.51 16.51
CA SER A 23 -13.93 12.92 15.71
C SER A 23 -14.42 11.69 14.97
N SER A 24 -15.66 11.32 15.29
CA SER A 24 -16.46 10.32 14.61
C SER A 24 -16.59 10.68 13.13
N LEU A 25 -15.69 10.14 12.30
CA LEU A 25 -15.89 10.00 10.87
C LEU A 25 -15.49 8.57 10.48
N HIS A 26 -16.39 7.62 10.75
CA HIS A 26 -16.59 6.53 9.80
C HIS A 26 -16.86 7.20 8.46
N HIS A 27 -15.92 7.15 7.52
CA HIS A 27 -16.09 7.11 6.05
C HIS A 27 -14.67 7.07 5.47
N GLY A 28 -14.17 5.84 5.26
CA GLY A 28 -12.91 5.62 4.56
C GLY A 28 -12.96 6.22 3.16
N GLY A 29 -11.87 6.91 2.79
CA GLY A 29 -11.67 7.44 1.45
C GLY A 29 -11.46 6.32 0.42
N GLY A 30 -12.54 5.64 0.06
CA GLY A 30 -12.59 4.64 -1.00
C GLY A 30 -13.84 4.86 -1.84
N PHE A 31 -13.70 4.70 -3.16
CA PHE A 31 -14.86 4.68 -4.05
C PHE A 31 -15.86 3.63 -3.55
N PRO A 32 -17.13 4.01 -3.29
CA PRO A 32 -18.13 3.08 -2.79
C PRO A 32 -18.29 1.93 -3.79
N GLY A 33 -18.10 0.69 -3.32
CA GLY A 33 -18.22 -0.52 -4.14
C GLY A 33 -16.92 -1.03 -4.79
N THR A 34 -15.79 -0.32 -4.71
CA THR A 34 -14.53 -0.85 -5.27
C THR A 34 -14.03 -2.08 -4.52
N LYS A 35 -14.14 -2.09 -3.19
CA LYS A 35 -13.73 -3.26 -2.39
C LYS A 35 -14.57 -4.49 -2.73
N ASP A 36 -15.88 -4.30 -2.89
CA ASP A 36 -16.82 -5.36 -3.24
C ASP A 36 -16.63 -5.84 -4.69
N PHE A 37 -16.27 -4.96 -5.62
CA PHE A 37 -15.96 -5.35 -7.00
C PHE A 37 -14.71 -6.22 -7.09
N ILE A 38 -13.66 -5.86 -6.33
CA ILE A 38 -12.38 -6.59 -6.30
C ILE A 38 -12.56 -7.95 -5.61
N HIS A 39 -13.23 -8.00 -4.46
CA HIS A 39 -13.36 -9.23 -3.65
C HIS A 39 -14.57 -10.08 -4.03
N GLY A 40 -15.63 -9.48 -4.58
CA GLY A 40 -16.87 -10.15 -4.97
C GLY A 40 -16.81 -10.90 -6.30
N GLY A 41 -15.61 -11.12 -6.84
CA GLY A 41 -15.40 -11.91 -8.06
C GLY A 41 -15.71 -11.16 -9.37
N GLY A 42 -16.25 -9.95 -9.31
CA GLY A 42 -16.45 -9.09 -10.49
C GLY A 42 -15.14 -8.86 -11.23
N PHE A 43 -14.08 -8.47 -10.52
CA PHE A 43 -12.76 -8.28 -11.14
C PHE A 43 -12.18 -9.57 -11.76
N LYS A 44 -12.33 -10.71 -11.07
CA LYS A 44 -11.88 -12.02 -11.57
C LYS A 44 -12.64 -12.49 -12.81
N SER A 45 -13.90 -12.10 -12.97
CA SER A 45 -14.68 -12.42 -14.18
C SER A 45 -14.15 -11.73 -15.44
N TYR A 46 -13.56 -10.54 -15.32
CA TYR A 46 -12.92 -9.83 -16.43
C TYR A 46 -11.47 -10.28 -16.67
N VAL A 47 -10.78 -10.72 -15.62
CA VAL A 47 -9.39 -11.18 -15.68
C VAL A 47 -9.32 -12.63 -15.17
N PRO A 48 -9.58 -13.63 -16.05
CA PRO A 48 -9.72 -15.02 -15.63
C PRO A 48 -8.42 -15.64 -15.07
N PHE A 49 -7.27 -15.08 -15.45
CA PHE A 49 -5.94 -15.49 -14.97
C PHE A 49 -5.43 -14.62 -13.81
N LEU A 50 -6.31 -13.85 -13.17
CA LEU A 50 -5.95 -13.08 -11.99
C LEU A 50 -5.56 -14.04 -10.85
N GLU A 51 -4.33 -13.87 -10.35
CA GLU A 51 -3.84 -14.54 -9.15
C GLU A 51 -4.48 -13.95 -7.87
N GLU A 52 -4.02 -14.41 -6.71
CA GLU A 52 -4.52 -13.94 -5.41
C GLU A 52 -4.36 -12.42 -5.24
N ILE A 53 -5.42 -11.77 -4.76
CA ILE A 53 -5.43 -10.33 -4.50
C ILE A 53 -4.71 -10.07 -3.18
N VAL A 54 -3.60 -9.34 -3.24
CA VAL A 54 -2.84 -8.93 -2.07
C VAL A 54 -3.30 -7.54 -1.61
N VAL A 55 -3.81 -7.44 -0.39
CA VAL A 55 -4.16 -6.17 0.26
C VAL A 55 -3.15 -5.89 1.37
N MET A 56 -2.45 -4.75 1.27
CA MET A 56 -1.51 -4.32 2.31
C MET A 56 -2.18 -3.30 3.22
N GLU A 57 -2.11 -3.53 4.53
CA GLU A 57 -2.67 -2.62 5.53
C GLU A 57 -1.71 -1.48 5.85
N GLY A 58 -2.26 -0.29 6.14
CA GLY A 58 -1.46 0.86 6.56
C GLY A 58 -0.64 1.52 5.46
N VAL A 59 -0.94 1.25 4.18
CA VAL A 59 -0.33 1.92 3.04
C VAL A 59 -1.31 2.83 2.30
N GLY A 60 -0.78 3.92 1.76
CA GLY A 60 -1.50 4.87 0.93
C GLY A 60 -1.50 4.50 -0.55
N HIS A 61 -1.56 5.52 -1.42
CA HIS A 61 -1.62 5.33 -2.87
C HIS A 61 -0.29 4.85 -3.46
N PHE A 62 0.85 5.25 -2.88
CA PHE A 62 2.19 4.95 -3.38
C PHE A 62 2.84 3.77 -2.64
N ILE A 63 2.17 2.62 -2.68
CA ILE A 63 2.57 1.40 -1.99
C ILE A 63 4.00 0.96 -2.32
N ASN A 64 4.46 1.24 -3.55
CA ASN A 64 5.79 0.89 -4.03
C ASN A 64 6.91 1.76 -3.41
N LYS A 65 6.59 2.95 -2.89
CA LYS A 65 7.52 3.79 -2.14
C LYS A 65 7.48 3.49 -0.65
N GLU A 66 6.28 3.22 -0.12
CA GLU A 66 6.08 2.94 1.30
C GLU A 66 6.56 1.54 1.69
N ARG A 67 6.41 0.54 0.81
CA ARG A 67 6.77 -0.87 1.03
C ARG A 67 7.57 -1.42 -0.15
N ALA A 68 8.65 -0.74 -0.52
CA ALA A 68 9.43 -1.05 -1.72
C ALA A 68 9.96 -2.50 -1.77
N GLU A 69 10.42 -3.04 -0.64
CA GLU A 69 10.96 -4.41 -0.56
C GLU A 69 9.86 -5.47 -0.74
N GLU A 70 8.74 -5.32 -0.02
CA GLU A 70 7.61 -6.25 -0.09
C GLU A 70 7.03 -6.28 -1.51
N ILE A 71 6.83 -5.11 -2.13
CA ILE A 71 6.34 -4.99 -3.50
C ILE A 71 7.33 -5.62 -4.50
N SER A 72 8.64 -5.35 -4.35
CA SER A 72 9.66 -5.95 -5.22
C SER A 72 9.67 -7.47 -5.12
N THR A 73 9.48 -8.00 -3.91
CA THR A 73 9.39 -9.45 -3.67
C THR A 73 8.14 -10.06 -4.30
N HIS A 74 6.99 -9.39 -4.21
CA HIS A 74 5.77 -9.85 -4.87
C HIS A 74 5.91 -9.89 -6.39
N ILE A 75 6.47 -8.84 -7.00
CA ILE A 75 6.73 -8.79 -8.44
C ILE A 75 7.69 -9.91 -8.85
N TYR A 76 8.79 -10.10 -8.11
CA TYR A 76 9.77 -11.15 -8.40
C TYR A 76 9.15 -12.56 -8.33
N LYS A 77 8.35 -12.85 -7.29
CA LYS A 77 7.67 -14.14 -7.13
C LYS A 77 6.68 -14.40 -8.24
N PHE A 78 5.87 -13.40 -8.61
CA PHE A 78 4.90 -13.51 -9.69
C PHE A 78 5.59 -13.87 -11.01
N ILE A 79 6.58 -13.08 -11.42
CA ILE A 79 7.26 -13.29 -12.71
C ILE A 79 8.03 -14.61 -12.75
N LYS A 80 8.63 -15.05 -11.65
CA LYS A 80 9.39 -16.31 -11.58
C LYS A 80 8.52 -17.56 -11.82
N ASN A 81 7.22 -17.46 -11.59
CA ASN A 81 6.29 -18.59 -11.78
C ASN A 81 5.85 -18.77 -13.24
N PHE A 82 6.28 -17.90 -14.16
CA PHE A 82 6.04 -17.98 -15.60
C PHE A 82 7.33 -18.33 -16.37
#